data_AF-A0A952RKP1-F1
#
_entry.id   AF-A0A952RKP1-F1
#
_cell.length_a   1.000
_cell.length_b   1.000
_cell.length_c   1.000
_cell.angle_alpha   90.00
_cell.angle_beta   90.00
_cell.angle_gamma   90.00
#
_symmetry.space_group_name_H-M   'P 1'
#
loop_
_entity.id
_entity.type
_entity.pdbx_description
1 polymer ?
#
loop_
_entity_poly.entity_id
_entity_poly.type
_entity_poly.pdbx_seq_one_letter_code
_entity_poly.pdbx_strand_id
1 'polypeptide(L)'
;MLRTLAAALVLVALAASACTSGGSDEARGLHACNPLVADTKPIALGAVVAGGRAGDGTVYLVDRGPAGPSEQLRVFIGGAGGVRREKVAGSGGGSDFIALMVGDATSDLQVRIDLAGGAATTMAVFRGAPDPATKSFDPSSQGETLTLLSPSEIAALAVENIPAQVTVEYDATTPDGRRFVLLRPDVDWSYEDFRVFFGPPSAAIERKVTNASRGSSTYLTFDVDGVPHHAYLPTQFSSRNLGAPNLAADDGSRHELRYLVPNVEFDPAAEGVAPWAHQRTTPAPEPAAGVTFQCL
;
A
#
# COMPACT_ATOMS: atom_id res chain seq x y z
N MET A 1 24.99 -1.32 -76.41
CA MET A 1 26.30 -2.01 -76.46
C MET A 1 27.22 -1.21 -75.53
N LEU A 2 27.72 -1.67 -74.39
CA LEU A 2 28.32 -2.94 -74.04
C LEU A 2 28.14 -3.12 -72.51
N ARG A 3 27.72 -4.30 -72.05
CA ARG A 3 27.61 -4.66 -70.63
C ARG A 3 28.93 -5.27 -70.17
N THR A 4 29.51 -4.78 -69.08
CA THR A 4 30.67 -5.43 -68.44
C THR A 4 30.24 -5.91 -67.06
N LEU A 5 30.12 -7.23 -66.92
CA LEU A 5 29.93 -7.96 -65.68
C LEU A 5 31.30 -8.11 -64.99
N ALA A 6 31.42 -7.65 -63.75
CA ALA A 6 32.51 -8.03 -62.85
C ALA A 6 31.91 -8.80 -61.68
N ALA A 7 32.25 -10.08 -61.60
CA ALA A 7 31.87 -10.99 -60.54
C ALA A 7 32.66 -10.67 -59.27
N ALA A 8 31.96 -10.35 -58.18
CA ALA A 8 32.57 -10.24 -56.85
C ALA A 8 32.40 -11.58 -56.11
N LEU A 9 33.54 -12.19 -55.80
CA LEU A 9 33.68 -13.42 -55.04
C LEU A 9 33.26 -13.14 -53.57
N VAL A 10 32.17 -13.73 -53.10
CA VAL A 10 31.75 -13.66 -51.70
C VAL A 10 32.49 -14.76 -50.91
N LEU A 11 33.44 -14.35 -50.07
CA LEU A 11 34.01 -15.21 -49.05
C LEU A 11 33.00 -15.35 -47.89
N VAL A 12 32.48 -16.57 -47.69
CA VAL A 12 31.67 -16.91 -46.51
C VAL A 12 32.65 -17.32 -45.40
N ALA A 13 32.87 -16.42 -44.43
CA ALA A 13 33.55 -16.76 -43.19
C ALA A 13 32.54 -17.41 -42.23
N LEU A 14 32.70 -18.70 -41.97
CA LEU A 14 32.03 -19.39 -40.85
C LEU A 14 32.62 -18.86 -39.54
N ALA A 15 31.96 -17.90 -38.92
CA ALA A 15 32.17 -17.58 -37.51
C ALA A 15 31.45 -18.64 -36.68
N ALA A 16 32.21 -19.49 -35.99
CA ALA A 16 31.69 -20.35 -34.94
C ALA A 16 31.23 -19.47 -33.78
N SER A 17 29.92 -19.18 -33.72
CA SER A 17 29.28 -18.60 -32.55
C SER A 17 29.32 -19.63 -31.42
N ALA A 18 30.29 -19.49 -30.52
CA ALA A 18 30.25 -20.16 -29.23
C ALA A 18 29.02 -19.65 -28.47
N CYS A 19 28.00 -20.50 -28.35
CA CYS A 19 26.89 -20.30 -27.45
C CYS A 19 27.40 -20.42 -26.01
N THR A 20 27.91 -19.32 -25.45
CA THR A 20 28.07 -19.20 -24.00
C THR A 20 26.76 -18.65 -23.44
N SER A 21 25.79 -19.55 -23.20
CA SER A 21 24.66 -19.28 -22.32
C SER A 21 25.15 -19.31 -20.88
N GLY A 22 26.02 -18.36 -20.53
CA GLY A 22 26.45 -18.06 -19.17
C GLY A 22 25.55 -16.98 -18.61
N GLY A 23 24.26 -17.28 -18.47
CA GLY A 23 23.40 -16.52 -17.59
C GLY A 23 23.81 -16.85 -16.17
N SER A 24 24.84 -16.18 -15.66
CA SER A 24 25.07 -16.13 -14.23
C SER A 24 23.88 -15.40 -13.63
N ASP A 25 22.89 -16.16 -13.17
CA ASP A 25 22.05 -15.75 -12.05
C ASP A 25 23.03 -15.40 -10.92
N GLU A 26 23.47 -14.15 -10.89
CA GLU A 26 24.21 -13.61 -9.77
C GLU A 26 23.36 -13.89 -8.55
N ALA A 27 23.83 -14.82 -7.72
CA ALA A 27 23.36 -14.99 -6.37
C ALA A 27 23.52 -13.63 -5.69
N ARG A 28 22.46 -12.82 -5.71
CA ARG A 28 22.43 -11.57 -4.96
C ARG A 28 22.73 -11.94 -3.52
N GLY A 29 23.86 -11.45 -3.03
CA GLY A 29 24.33 -11.76 -1.70
C GLY A 29 23.31 -11.27 -0.68
N LEU A 30 22.91 -12.16 0.23
CA LEU A 30 22.10 -11.79 1.38
C LEU A 30 22.85 -10.75 2.22
N HIS A 31 22.19 -9.66 2.57
CA HIS A 31 22.76 -8.61 3.39
C HIS A 31 21.81 -8.22 4.52
N ALA A 32 22.38 -7.81 5.65
CA ALA A 32 21.58 -7.31 6.77
C ALA A 32 20.84 -6.04 6.33
N CYS A 33 19.54 -5.98 6.65
CA CYS A 33 18.69 -4.85 6.30
C CYS A 33 17.71 -4.54 7.43
N ASN A 34 17.21 -3.31 7.45
CA ASN A 34 16.04 -2.96 8.25
C ASN A 34 14.83 -2.84 7.31
N PRO A 35 13.95 -3.86 7.23
CA PRO A 35 12.87 -3.87 6.26
C PRO A 35 11.72 -2.93 6.63
N LEU A 36 11.82 -2.25 7.77
CA LEU A 36 10.85 -1.25 8.24
C LEU A 36 11.25 0.18 7.90
N VAL A 37 12.43 0.39 7.29
CA VAL A 37 12.80 1.72 6.79
C VAL A 37 11.92 2.04 5.60
N ALA A 38 11.13 3.09 5.77
CA ALA A 38 10.25 3.64 4.75
C ALA A 38 11.03 4.60 3.85
N ASP A 39 10.89 4.44 2.54
CA ASP A 39 11.38 5.40 1.56
C ASP A 39 10.23 6.29 1.07
N THR A 40 10.47 7.59 1.00
CA THR A 40 9.55 8.53 0.34
C THR A 40 9.79 8.49 -1.16
N LYS A 41 8.83 7.95 -1.91
CA LYS A 41 8.86 7.96 -3.37
C LYS A 41 8.31 9.29 -3.90
N PRO A 42 8.90 9.89 -4.96
CA PRO A 42 8.30 11.01 -5.65
C PRO A 42 6.86 10.71 -6.10
N ILE A 43 6.01 11.72 -6.13
CA ILE A 43 4.61 11.60 -6.54
C ILE A 43 4.27 12.68 -7.56
N ALA A 44 3.34 12.35 -8.45
CA ALA A 44 2.69 13.31 -9.34
C ALA A 44 1.18 13.31 -9.07
N LEU A 45 0.54 14.44 -9.34
CA LEU A 45 -0.91 14.53 -9.33
C LEU A 45 -1.49 13.67 -10.45
N GLY A 46 -2.57 12.97 -10.14
CA GLY A 46 -3.39 12.26 -11.11
C GLY A 46 -4.54 13.15 -11.59
N ALA A 47 -5.72 12.56 -11.78
CA ALA A 47 -6.90 13.32 -12.15
C ALA A 47 -7.40 14.11 -10.93
N VAL A 48 -7.18 15.42 -10.94
CA VAL A 48 -7.61 16.30 -9.85
C VAL A 48 -9.14 16.32 -9.77
N VAL A 49 -9.65 16.06 -8.56
CA VAL A 49 -11.09 16.10 -8.25
C VAL A 49 -11.47 17.51 -7.82
N ALA A 50 -10.76 18.07 -6.85
CA ALA A 50 -10.97 19.42 -6.34
C ALA A 50 -9.71 19.95 -5.64
N GLY A 51 -9.49 21.26 -5.70
CA GLY A 51 -8.57 21.96 -4.82
C GLY A 51 -9.28 23.15 -4.20
N GLY A 52 -9.05 23.42 -2.92
CA GLY A 52 -9.66 24.51 -2.18
C GLY A 52 -8.70 25.16 -1.21
N ARG A 53 -8.87 26.47 -0.99
CA ARG A 53 -8.12 27.26 -0.01
C ARG A 53 -9.05 27.68 1.13
N ALA A 54 -8.64 27.38 2.36
CA ALA A 54 -9.28 27.86 3.58
C ALA A 54 -8.98 29.34 3.81
N GLY A 55 -9.75 29.99 4.69
CA GLY A 55 -9.59 31.39 5.07
C GLY A 55 -8.25 31.68 5.75
N ASP A 56 -7.63 30.67 6.36
CA ASP A 56 -6.28 30.77 6.94
C ASP A 56 -5.15 30.59 5.90
N GLY A 57 -5.47 30.32 4.64
CA GLY A 57 -4.53 30.10 3.56
C GLY A 57 -4.10 28.64 3.35
N THR A 58 -4.56 27.70 4.19
CA THR A 58 -4.32 26.27 4.00
C THR A 58 -4.94 25.79 2.71
N VAL A 59 -4.17 25.06 1.90
CA VAL A 59 -4.64 24.43 0.67
C VAL A 59 -4.94 22.97 0.94
N TYR A 60 -6.12 22.53 0.50
CA TYR A 60 -6.55 21.14 0.45
C TYR A 60 -6.72 20.76 -1.01
N LEU A 61 -6.11 19.67 -1.43
CA LEU A 61 -6.17 19.18 -2.80
C LEU A 61 -6.53 17.69 -2.77
N VAL A 62 -7.46 17.30 -3.62
CA VAL A 62 -7.88 15.90 -3.78
C VAL A 62 -7.73 15.50 -5.22
N ASP A 63 -7.07 14.38 -5.45
CA ASP A 63 -7.00 13.75 -6.76
C ASP A 63 -7.34 12.27 -6.70
N ARG A 64 -7.44 11.66 -7.89
CA ARG A 64 -7.47 10.21 -8.05
C ARG A 64 -6.06 9.75 -8.39
N GLY A 65 -5.59 8.73 -7.67
CA GLY A 65 -4.36 8.02 -8.00
C GLY A 65 -4.41 7.37 -9.38
N PRO A 66 -3.31 6.71 -9.80
CA PRO A 66 -3.27 6.02 -11.09
C PRO A 66 -4.43 5.03 -11.22
N ALA A 67 -5.01 4.96 -12.42
CA ALA A 67 -6.14 4.08 -12.71
C ALA A 67 -5.79 2.62 -12.43
N GLY A 68 -6.66 1.93 -11.72
CA GLY A 68 -6.46 0.54 -11.32
C GLY A 68 -7.58 0.04 -10.41
N PRO A 69 -7.56 -1.25 -10.02
CA PRO A 69 -8.56 -1.83 -9.11
C PRO A 69 -8.60 -1.15 -7.73
N SER A 70 -7.56 -0.38 -7.41
CA SER A 70 -7.40 0.43 -6.21
C SER A 70 -7.26 1.91 -6.55
N GLU A 71 -8.02 2.43 -7.52
CA GLU A 71 -8.08 3.88 -7.76
C GLU A 71 -8.48 4.57 -6.44
N GLN A 72 -7.48 5.10 -5.75
CA GLN A 72 -7.60 5.67 -4.42
C GLN A 72 -7.65 7.17 -4.54
N LEU A 73 -8.59 7.77 -3.81
CA LEU A 73 -8.58 9.20 -3.57
C LEU A 73 -7.38 9.54 -2.69
N ARG A 74 -6.59 10.52 -3.11
CA ARG A 74 -5.46 11.02 -2.33
C ARG A 74 -5.77 12.44 -1.91
N VAL A 75 -5.42 12.78 -0.68
CA VAL A 75 -5.56 14.13 -0.14
C VAL A 75 -4.17 14.71 0.06
N PHE A 76 -4.00 15.97 -0.29
CA PHE A 76 -2.80 16.74 -0.05
C PHE A 76 -3.17 18.01 0.71
N ILE A 77 -2.38 18.36 1.72
CA ILE A 77 -2.60 19.51 2.58
C ILE A 77 -1.31 20.33 2.64
N GLY A 78 -1.43 21.65 2.57
CA GLY A 78 -0.28 22.54 2.65
C GLY A 78 -0.67 24.00 2.46
N GLY A 79 0.08 24.73 1.65
CA GLY A 79 -0.14 26.15 1.39
C GLY A 79 0.19 26.54 -0.05
N ALA A 80 0.38 27.83 -0.28
CA ALA A 80 0.56 28.38 -1.64
C ALA A 80 1.81 27.86 -2.38
N GLY A 81 2.87 27.48 -1.65
CA GLY A 81 4.12 26.99 -2.25
C GLY A 81 4.15 25.49 -2.53
N GLY A 82 3.20 24.73 -1.99
CA GLY A 82 3.17 23.29 -2.14
C GLY A 82 2.27 22.60 -1.12
N VAL A 83 1.96 21.34 -1.43
CA VAL A 83 1.11 20.48 -0.63
C VAL A 83 1.79 19.13 -0.43
N ARG A 84 1.63 18.57 0.77
CA ARG A 84 2.10 17.23 1.08
C ARG A 84 0.92 16.30 1.17
N ARG A 85 1.07 15.09 0.65
CA ARG A 85 0.06 14.05 0.80
C ARG A 85 -0.22 13.80 2.28
N GLU A 86 -1.45 13.45 2.58
CA GLU A 86 -1.88 12.93 3.87
C GLU A 86 -2.57 11.58 3.69
N LYS A 87 -2.57 10.76 4.74
CA LYS A 87 -3.26 9.46 4.70
C LYS A 87 -4.77 9.67 4.60
N VAL A 88 -5.46 8.73 3.99
CA VAL A 88 -6.93 8.70 3.94
C VAL A 88 -7.39 7.46 4.70
N ALA A 89 -7.97 7.67 5.88
CA ALA A 89 -8.47 6.59 6.73
C ALA A 89 -9.78 5.99 6.19
N GLY A 90 -10.55 6.78 5.44
CA GLY A 90 -11.79 6.33 4.85
C GLY A 90 -12.29 7.27 3.78
N SER A 91 -13.01 6.71 2.81
CA SER A 91 -13.67 7.44 1.75
C SER A 91 -15.08 6.92 1.54
N GLY A 92 -16.01 7.81 1.25
CA GLY A 92 -17.37 7.48 0.82
C GLY A 92 -17.85 8.51 -0.20
N GLY A 93 -19.00 8.25 -0.83
CA GLY A 93 -19.55 9.18 -1.80
C GLY A 93 -20.54 8.54 -2.76
N GLY A 94 -21.00 9.36 -3.69
CA GLY A 94 -21.87 8.98 -4.80
C GLY A 94 -21.56 9.83 -6.03
N SER A 95 -22.53 9.93 -6.95
CA SER A 95 -22.39 10.78 -8.15
C SER A 95 -22.25 12.27 -7.82
N ASP A 96 -22.80 12.68 -6.68
CA ASP A 96 -23.03 14.10 -6.36
C ASP A 96 -22.12 14.60 -5.22
N PHE A 97 -21.36 13.70 -4.57
CA PHE A 97 -20.40 14.10 -3.54
C PHE A 97 -19.34 13.05 -3.27
N ILE A 98 -18.23 13.50 -2.69
CA ILE A 98 -17.14 12.69 -2.13
C ILE A 98 -16.90 13.16 -0.69
N ALA A 99 -16.73 12.22 0.23
CA ALA A 99 -16.36 12.47 1.62
C ALA A 99 -15.12 11.66 1.98
N LEU A 100 -14.17 12.29 2.65
CA LEU A 100 -12.86 11.73 2.99
C LEU A 100 -12.55 12.01 4.45
N MET A 101 -12.06 11.00 5.15
CA MET A 101 -11.46 11.12 6.48
C MET A 101 -9.94 11.11 6.32
N VAL A 102 -9.30 12.19 6.72
CA VAL A 102 -7.88 12.45 6.45
C VAL A 102 -7.07 12.23 7.71
N GLY A 103 -6.00 11.44 7.62
CA GLY A 103 -5.15 11.03 8.73
C GLY A 103 -5.27 9.54 9.03
N ASP A 104 -5.07 9.17 10.29
CA ASP A 104 -5.38 7.84 10.80
C ASP A 104 -6.84 7.74 11.29
N ALA A 105 -7.24 6.58 11.79
CA ALA A 105 -8.61 6.33 12.28
C ALA A 105 -9.00 7.20 13.49
N THR A 106 -8.06 7.94 14.10
CA THR A 106 -8.31 8.86 15.22
C THR A 106 -8.35 10.32 14.80
N SER A 107 -8.03 10.61 13.54
CA SER A 107 -8.10 11.96 13.01
C SER A 107 -9.55 12.45 12.93
N ASP A 108 -9.73 13.71 13.32
CA ASP A 108 -11.01 14.40 13.26
C ASP A 108 -11.19 15.20 11.96
N LEU A 109 -10.18 15.21 11.08
CA LEU A 109 -10.21 15.98 9.84
C LEU A 109 -11.01 15.26 8.75
N GLN A 110 -12.04 15.94 8.27
CA GLN A 110 -12.87 15.50 7.17
C GLN A 110 -12.82 16.50 6.02
N VAL A 111 -12.82 15.98 4.79
CA VAL A 111 -12.92 16.75 3.56
C VAL A 111 -14.18 16.29 2.83
N ARG A 112 -15.00 17.23 2.40
CA ARG A 112 -16.16 16.97 1.56
C ARG A 112 -16.07 17.77 0.27
N ILE A 113 -16.44 17.14 -0.84
CA ILE A 113 -16.51 17.74 -2.16
C ILE A 113 -17.90 17.45 -2.70
N ASP A 114 -18.70 18.48 -2.98
CA ASP A 114 -19.94 18.32 -3.73
C ASP A 114 -19.66 18.44 -5.22
N LEU A 115 -20.33 17.62 -6.02
CA LEU A 115 -20.11 17.46 -7.45
C LEU A 115 -21.39 17.76 -8.23
N ALA A 116 -21.24 18.38 -9.40
CA ALA A 116 -22.29 18.49 -10.41
C ALA A 116 -21.72 18.04 -11.77
N GLY A 117 -22.30 16.98 -12.34
CA GLY A 117 -21.81 16.41 -13.61
C GLY A 117 -20.35 15.94 -13.55
N GLY A 118 -19.88 15.52 -12.36
CA GLY A 118 -18.50 15.09 -12.12
C GLY A 118 -17.50 16.22 -11.86
N ALA A 119 -17.91 17.49 -11.91
CA ALA A 119 -17.08 18.64 -11.56
C ALA A 119 -17.36 19.13 -10.14
N ALA A 120 -16.32 19.49 -9.40
CA ALA A 120 -16.47 20.06 -8.06
C ALA A 120 -17.16 21.43 -8.09
N THR A 121 -18.22 21.57 -7.30
CA THR A 121 -18.95 22.84 -7.12
C THR A 121 -18.67 23.46 -5.76
N THR A 122 -18.44 22.62 -4.75
CA THR A 122 -18.10 23.04 -3.39
C THR A 122 -17.04 22.11 -2.83
N MET A 123 -16.12 22.65 -2.04
CA MET A 123 -15.22 21.88 -1.20
C MET A 123 -15.27 22.46 0.21
N ALA A 124 -15.34 21.60 1.22
CA ALA A 124 -15.38 22.03 2.62
C ALA A 124 -14.54 21.11 3.49
N VAL A 125 -14.12 21.65 4.64
CA VAL A 125 -13.40 20.90 5.67
C VAL A 125 -14.11 21.00 7.00
N PHE A 126 -14.00 19.96 7.81
CA PHE A 126 -14.54 19.93 9.16
C PHE A 126 -13.57 19.20 10.09
N ARG A 127 -13.43 19.69 11.32
CA ARG A 127 -12.69 19.03 12.40
C ARG A 127 -13.68 18.58 13.46
N GLY A 128 -13.95 17.29 13.50
CA GLY A 128 -14.87 16.68 14.46
C GLY A 128 -15.32 15.29 14.01
N ALA A 129 -16.11 14.64 14.87
CA ALA A 129 -16.71 13.35 14.54
C ALA A 129 -17.72 13.49 13.39
N PRO A 130 -17.73 12.59 12.40
CA PRO A 130 -18.74 12.59 11.35
C PRO A 130 -20.12 12.34 11.94
N ASP A 131 -21.14 12.82 11.24
CA ASP A 131 -22.51 12.40 11.52
C ASP A 131 -22.59 10.87 11.38
N PRO A 132 -23.06 10.16 12.42
CA PRO A 132 -23.01 8.70 12.44
C PRO A 132 -24.00 8.05 11.46
N ALA A 133 -25.01 8.78 10.98
CA ALA A 133 -25.97 8.27 10.00
C ALA A 133 -25.45 8.43 8.57
N THR A 134 -24.83 9.57 8.25
CA THR A 134 -24.38 9.88 6.88
C THR A 134 -22.91 9.58 6.63
N LYS A 135 -22.14 9.36 7.70
CA LYS A 135 -20.67 9.19 7.67
C LYS A 135 -19.95 10.36 7.01
N SER A 136 -20.52 11.55 7.15
CA SER A 136 -20.02 12.79 6.56
C SER A 136 -20.44 13.97 7.46
N PHE A 137 -20.28 15.19 6.96
CA PHE A 137 -20.79 16.42 7.57
C PHE A 137 -21.55 17.24 6.53
N ASP A 138 -22.37 18.16 6.99
CA ASP A 138 -23.03 19.15 6.15
C ASP A 138 -22.14 20.41 6.03
N PRO A 139 -21.61 20.73 4.83
CA PRO A 139 -20.78 21.90 4.61
C PRO A 139 -21.45 23.22 5.01
N SER A 140 -22.79 23.29 4.90
CA SER A 140 -23.52 24.53 5.15
C SER A 140 -23.69 24.86 6.63
N SER A 141 -23.54 23.88 7.51
CA SER A 141 -23.83 24.03 8.95
C SER A 141 -22.68 23.66 9.88
N GLN A 142 -21.73 22.81 9.45
CA GLN A 142 -20.70 22.25 10.32
C GLN A 142 -19.26 22.55 9.87
N GLY A 143 -19.03 22.83 8.59
CA GLY A 143 -17.69 22.97 8.02
C GLY A 143 -17.30 24.38 7.58
N GLU A 144 -16.02 24.54 7.29
CA GLU A 144 -15.49 25.70 6.57
C GLU A 144 -15.54 25.41 5.07
N THR A 145 -16.31 26.20 4.32
CA THR A 145 -16.32 26.16 2.85
C THR A 145 -15.04 26.80 2.32
N LEU A 146 -14.34 26.07 1.45
CA LEU A 146 -13.10 26.50 0.83
C LEU A 146 -13.35 27.30 -0.44
N THR A 147 -12.46 28.25 -0.73
CA THR A 147 -12.40 28.89 -2.05
C THR A 147 -11.78 27.93 -3.05
N LEU A 148 -12.53 27.49 -4.05
CA LEU A 148 -12.01 26.58 -5.08
C LEU A 148 -10.83 27.20 -5.84
N LEU A 149 -9.78 26.40 -6.03
CA LEU A 149 -8.60 26.77 -6.79
C LEU A 149 -8.82 26.59 -8.29
N SER A 150 -8.25 27.50 -9.08
CA SER A 150 -8.21 27.34 -10.53
C SER A 150 -7.25 26.23 -10.96
N PRO A 151 -7.42 25.65 -12.17
CA PRO A 151 -6.46 24.67 -12.70
C PRO A 151 -5.01 25.17 -12.75
N SER A 152 -4.79 26.46 -13.04
CA SER A 152 -3.46 27.06 -13.07
C SER A 152 -2.83 27.21 -11.70
N GLU A 153 -3.62 27.50 -10.66
CA GLU A 153 -3.11 27.52 -9.29
C GLU A 153 -2.71 26.11 -8.84
N ILE A 154 -3.52 25.10 -9.16
CA ILE A 154 -3.23 23.70 -8.84
C ILE A 154 -1.96 23.22 -9.55
N ALA A 155 -1.80 23.56 -10.84
CA ALA A 155 -0.62 23.19 -11.62
C ALA A 155 0.69 23.84 -11.11
N ALA A 156 0.60 24.93 -10.35
CA ALA A 156 1.75 25.61 -9.76
C ALA A 156 2.18 25.01 -8.41
N LEU A 157 1.39 24.13 -7.80
CA LEU A 157 1.70 23.52 -6.51
C LEU A 157 2.82 22.47 -6.66
N ALA A 158 3.88 22.61 -5.87
CA ALA A 158 4.78 21.50 -5.62
C ALA A 158 4.06 20.42 -4.80
N VAL A 159 4.25 19.15 -5.15
CA VAL A 159 3.62 18.02 -4.44
C VAL A 159 4.68 17.13 -3.80
N GLU A 160 4.46 16.80 -2.54
CA GLU A 160 5.30 15.90 -1.76
C GLU A 160 4.50 14.67 -1.35
N ASN A 161 5.13 13.49 -1.39
CA ASN A 161 4.50 12.26 -0.91
C ASN A 161 4.75 12.05 0.58
N ILE A 162 3.98 11.18 1.20
CA ILE A 162 4.30 10.65 2.52
C ILE A 162 5.37 9.55 2.42
N PRO A 163 6.21 9.36 3.45
CA PRO A 163 7.03 8.15 3.56
C PRO A 163 6.11 6.93 3.54
N ALA A 164 6.42 5.94 2.70
CA ALA A 164 5.66 4.70 2.63
C ALA A 164 5.96 3.86 3.88
N GLN A 165 5.21 4.07 4.96
CA GLN A 165 5.44 3.35 6.20
C GLN A 165 5.24 1.86 5.95
N VAL A 166 6.09 1.03 6.53
CA VAL A 166 5.96 -0.41 6.39
C VAL A 166 5.06 -0.92 7.51
N THR A 167 4.00 -1.60 7.13
CA THR A 167 3.13 -2.33 8.06
C THR A 167 3.61 -3.76 8.19
N VAL A 168 3.81 -4.21 9.42
CA VAL A 168 3.87 -5.64 9.75
C VAL A 168 2.43 -6.15 9.73
N GLU A 169 2.06 -6.90 8.69
CA GLU A 169 0.70 -7.41 8.58
C GLU A 169 0.51 -8.73 9.33
N TYR A 170 1.51 -9.62 9.28
CA TYR A 170 1.50 -10.86 10.04
C TYR A 170 2.87 -11.08 10.67
N ASP A 171 2.87 -11.47 11.93
CA ASP A 171 4.09 -11.80 12.66
C ASP A 171 3.89 -13.07 13.49
N ALA A 172 4.39 -14.19 13.00
CA ALA A 172 4.07 -15.52 13.50
C ALA A 172 5.30 -16.42 13.69
N THR A 173 5.10 -17.53 14.38
CA THR A 173 6.09 -18.61 14.51
C THR A 173 5.50 -19.96 14.14
N THR A 174 6.31 -20.81 13.53
CA THR A 174 6.02 -22.23 13.32
C THR A 174 6.35 -23.06 14.57
N PRO A 175 5.86 -24.32 14.69
CA PRO A 175 6.15 -25.16 15.85
C PRO A 175 7.64 -25.50 16.05
N ASP A 176 8.44 -25.45 14.98
CA ASP A 176 9.89 -25.66 15.00
C ASP A 176 10.69 -24.38 15.33
N GLY A 177 10.01 -23.28 15.67
CA GLY A 177 10.63 -22.04 16.13
C GLY A 177 11.07 -21.09 15.01
N ARG A 178 10.80 -21.38 13.74
CA ARG A 178 11.02 -20.41 12.64
C ARG A 178 10.03 -19.26 12.74
N ARG A 179 10.48 -18.07 12.33
CA ARG A 179 9.70 -16.84 12.24
C ARG A 179 9.12 -16.70 10.83
N PHE A 180 7.87 -16.27 10.75
CA PHE A 180 7.23 -15.82 9.53
C PHE A 180 6.78 -14.37 9.73
N VAL A 181 7.25 -13.46 8.89
CA VAL A 181 6.86 -12.05 8.91
C VAL A 181 6.38 -11.66 7.52
N LEU A 182 5.16 -11.14 7.41
CA LEU A 182 4.65 -10.52 6.19
C LEU A 182 4.61 -9.00 6.38
N LEU A 183 5.29 -8.30 5.49
CA LEU A 183 5.32 -6.83 5.42
C LEU A 183 4.66 -6.34 4.14
N ARG A 184 4.14 -5.12 4.20
CA ARG A 184 3.72 -4.34 3.03
C ARG A 184 3.81 -2.84 3.32
N PRO A 185 3.86 -1.97 2.30
CA PRO A 185 3.59 -0.55 2.50
C PRO A 185 2.19 -0.35 3.07
N ASP A 186 2.02 0.67 3.91
CA ASP A 186 0.76 1.03 4.53
C ASP A 186 -0.19 1.73 3.55
N VAL A 187 0.36 2.49 2.60
CA VAL A 187 -0.30 3.21 1.51
C VAL A 187 0.24 2.78 0.14
N ASP A 188 -0.53 3.00 -0.93
CA ASP A 188 -0.14 2.77 -2.33
C ASP A 188 0.42 1.37 -2.64
N TRP A 189 0.04 0.36 -1.88
CA TRP A 189 0.55 -0.97 -2.07
C TRP A 189 -0.32 -1.78 -3.04
N SER A 190 0.32 -2.69 -3.76
CA SER A 190 -0.30 -3.80 -4.45
C SER A 190 0.25 -5.13 -3.92
N TYR A 191 -0.27 -6.26 -4.41
CA TYR A 191 0.17 -7.57 -3.93
C TYR A 191 1.65 -7.86 -4.25
N GLU A 192 2.20 -7.20 -5.25
CA GLU A 192 3.61 -7.26 -5.64
C GLU A 192 4.53 -6.57 -4.62
N ASP A 193 4.00 -5.68 -3.78
CA ASP A 193 4.76 -5.00 -2.71
C ASP A 193 4.87 -5.84 -1.43
N PHE A 194 4.30 -7.05 -1.41
CA PHE A 194 4.40 -7.94 -0.26
C PHE A 194 5.81 -8.50 -0.13
N ARG A 195 6.33 -8.43 1.09
CA ARG A 195 7.64 -8.97 1.46
C ARG A 195 7.48 -9.99 2.56
N VAL A 196 7.91 -11.22 2.31
CA VAL A 196 7.89 -12.31 3.28
C VAL A 196 9.28 -12.51 3.82
N PHE A 197 9.44 -12.56 5.14
CA PHE A 197 10.66 -13.01 5.79
C PHE A 197 10.40 -14.33 6.50
N PHE A 198 11.21 -15.34 6.20
CA PHE A 198 11.04 -16.68 6.75
C PHE A 198 12.37 -17.35 7.06
N GLY A 199 12.52 -17.83 8.29
CA GLY A 199 13.75 -18.47 8.78
C GLY A 199 13.84 -18.51 10.30
N PRO A 200 14.98 -18.91 10.88
CA PRO A 200 15.19 -18.77 12.33
C PRO A 200 15.14 -17.28 12.73
N PRO A 201 14.72 -16.94 13.97
CA PRO A 201 14.63 -15.54 14.40
C PRO A 201 15.94 -14.77 14.23
N SER A 202 17.08 -15.41 14.46
CA SER A 202 18.42 -14.80 14.30
C SER A 202 18.84 -14.55 12.85
N ALA A 203 18.09 -15.06 11.86
CA ALA A 203 18.39 -14.89 10.43
C ALA A 203 17.14 -15.15 9.58
N ALA A 204 16.12 -14.30 9.71
CA ALA A 204 14.93 -14.36 8.86
C ALA A 204 15.28 -13.81 7.47
N ILE A 205 15.19 -14.66 6.45
CA ILE A 205 15.58 -14.31 5.07
C ILE A 205 14.35 -13.86 4.29
N GLU A 206 14.48 -12.79 3.51
CA GLU A 206 13.46 -12.37 2.55
C GLU A 206 13.24 -13.46 1.49
N ARG A 207 11.98 -13.85 1.31
CA ARG A 207 11.56 -14.89 0.38
C ARG A 207 10.79 -14.26 -0.76
N LYS A 208 11.08 -14.70 -1.98
CA LYS A 208 10.41 -14.22 -3.19
C LYS A 208 8.94 -14.63 -3.15
N VAL A 209 8.04 -13.66 -3.05
CA VAL A 209 6.61 -13.87 -3.26
C VAL A 209 6.36 -14.07 -4.74
N THR A 210 5.74 -15.19 -5.11
CA THR A 210 5.43 -15.54 -6.50
C THR A 210 3.96 -15.38 -6.84
N ASN A 211 3.10 -15.41 -5.82
CA ASN A 211 1.68 -15.15 -5.96
C ASN A 211 1.13 -14.60 -4.65
N ALA A 212 0.20 -13.65 -4.74
CA ALA A 212 -0.51 -13.13 -3.59
C ALA A 212 -1.93 -12.76 -4.01
N SER A 213 -2.89 -13.11 -3.17
CA SER A 213 -4.29 -12.73 -3.35
C SER A 213 -4.98 -12.50 -2.02
N ARG A 214 -6.04 -11.70 -2.03
CA ARG A 214 -6.82 -11.39 -0.83
C ARG A 214 -8.31 -11.41 -1.12
N GLY A 215 -9.05 -11.98 -0.18
CA GLY A 215 -10.49 -11.84 0.00
C GLY A 215 -10.79 -11.66 1.49
N SER A 216 -11.55 -12.58 2.09
CA SER A 216 -11.67 -12.73 3.55
C SER A 216 -10.43 -13.38 4.20
N SER A 217 -9.39 -13.65 3.43
CA SER A 217 -8.10 -14.17 3.89
C SER A 217 -7.03 -13.72 2.91
N THR A 218 -5.79 -13.63 3.37
CA THR A 218 -4.62 -13.46 2.51
C THR A 218 -4.05 -14.84 2.17
N TYR A 219 -3.84 -15.10 0.89
CA TYR A 219 -3.18 -16.29 0.38
C TYR A 219 -1.88 -15.87 -0.27
N LEU A 220 -0.78 -16.52 0.09
CA LEU A 220 0.55 -16.24 -0.47
C LEU A 220 1.17 -17.53 -0.96
N THR A 221 1.85 -17.46 -2.09
CA THR A 221 2.87 -18.42 -2.48
C THR A 221 4.21 -17.72 -2.48
N PHE A 222 5.21 -18.30 -1.83
CA PHE A 222 6.59 -17.80 -1.81
C PHE A 222 7.59 -18.94 -1.91
N ASP A 223 8.78 -18.64 -2.41
CA ASP A 223 9.85 -19.62 -2.59
C ASP A 223 10.73 -19.74 -1.34
N VAL A 224 10.98 -20.96 -0.88
CA VAL A 224 12.00 -21.28 0.13
C VAL A 224 12.96 -22.27 -0.50
N ASP A 225 14.11 -21.76 -0.93
CA ASP A 225 15.22 -22.55 -1.46
C ASP A 225 14.79 -23.44 -2.64
N GLY A 226 13.95 -22.90 -3.54
CA GLY A 226 13.41 -23.60 -4.71
C GLY A 226 12.12 -24.38 -4.47
N VAL A 227 11.60 -24.39 -3.23
CA VAL A 227 10.36 -25.09 -2.87
C VAL A 227 9.24 -24.09 -2.61
N PRO A 228 8.13 -24.13 -3.37
CA PRO A 228 6.97 -23.31 -3.10
C PRO A 228 6.36 -23.61 -1.73
N HIS A 229 6.07 -22.54 -1.01
CA HIS A 229 5.37 -22.54 0.26
C HIS A 229 4.10 -21.70 0.14
N HIS A 230 3.02 -22.19 0.74
CA HIS A 230 1.69 -21.61 0.72
C HIS A 230 1.29 -21.16 2.11
N ALA A 231 1.11 -19.85 2.30
CA ALA A 231 0.56 -19.31 3.54
C ALA A 231 -0.92 -19.01 3.36
N TYR A 232 -1.75 -19.56 4.26
CA TYR A 232 -3.13 -19.16 4.48
C TYR A 232 -3.23 -18.32 5.74
N LEU A 233 -3.60 -17.06 5.57
CA LEU A 233 -3.60 -16.04 6.62
C LEU A 233 -5.01 -15.46 6.73
N PRO A 234 -5.88 -16.00 7.59
CA PRO A 234 -7.26 -15.53 7.69
C PRO A 234 -7.30 -14.07 8.13
N THR A 235 -8.14 -13.26 7.46
CA THR A 235 -8.35 -11.89 7.93
C THR A 235 -9.02 -11.94 9.29
N GLN A 236 -8.54 -11.15 10.23
CA GLN A 236 -9.06 -11.15 11.59
C GLN A 236 -10.23 -10.17 11.70
N PHE A 237 -11.28 -10.35 10.90
CA PHE A 237 -12.52 -9.63 11.15
C PHE A 237 -13.26 -10.34 12.28
N SER A 238 -13.42 -9.60 13.38
CA SER A 238 -14.19 -9.88 14.59
C SER A 238 -15.11 -11.11 14.56
N SER A 239 -14.92 -11.98 15.56
CA SER A 239 -15.88 -12.96 16.13
C SER A 239 -16.23 -14.25 15.39
N ARG A 240 -15.66 -14.59 14.23
CA ARG A 240 -15.87 -15.92 13.62
C ARG A 240 -14.56 -16.69 13.44
N ASN A 241 -14.60 -17.98 13.79
CA ASN A 241 -13.52 -18.95 13.58
C ASN A 241 -13.18 -19.05 12.08
N LEU A 242 -12.31 -18.20 11.57
CA LEU A 242 -11.82 -18.21 10.18
C LEU A 242 -10.65 -19.20 9.97
N GLY A 243 -10.44 -20.12 10.91
CA GLY A 243 -9.35 -21.11 10.90
C GLY A 243 -8.05 -20.57 11.50
N ALA A 244 -7.14 -21.48 11.83
CA ALA A 244 -5.79 -21.10 12.25
C ALA A 244 -4.94 -20.73 11.02
N PRO A 245 -4.12 -19.67 11.10
CA PRO A 245 -3.15 -19.40 10.05
C PRO A 245 -2.25 -20.63 9.89
N ASN A 246 -1.93 -20.99 8.65
CA ASN A 246 -1.09 -22.14 8.39
C ASN A 246 -0.18 -21.92 7.20
N LEU A 247 0.95 -22.62 7.26
CA LEU A 247 1.97 -22.68 6.24
C LEU A 247 2.07 -24.12 5.75
N ALA A 248 1.92 -24.35 4.46
CA ALA A 248 2.14 -25.64 3.84
C ALA A 248 3.24 -25.53 2.79
N ALA A 249 4.00 -26.58 2.54
CA ALA A 249 4.91 -26.64 1.40
C ALA A 249 4.47 -27.75 0.45
N ASP A 250 4.93 -27.66 -0.80
CA ASP A 250 4.61 -28.65 -1.85
C ASP A 250 5.19 -30.04 -1.55
N ASP A 251 6.14 -30.15 -0.61
CA ASP A 251 6.63 -31.42 -0.08
C ASP A 251 5.65 -32.13 0.87
N GLY A 252 4.49 -31.52 1.15
CA GLY A 252 3.45 -32.05 2.02
C GLY A 252 3.59 -31.66 3.49
N SER A 253 4.65 -30.93 3.88
CA SER A 253 4.78 -30.39 5.23
C SER A 253 3.71 -29.33 5.50
N ARG A 254 3.20 -29.32 6.74
CA ARG A 254 2.20 -28.34 7.18
C ARG A 254 2.48 -27.90 8.61
N HIS A 255 2.48 -26.60 8.82
CA HIS A 255 2.72 -25.95 10.09
C HIS A 255 1.56 -25.01 10.42
N GLU A 256 0.99 -25.17 11.61
CA GLU A 256 0.12 -24.15 12.18
C GLU A 256 0.98 -22.97 12.65
N LEU A 257 0.61 -21.76 12.23
CA LEU A 257 1.29 -20.54 12.62
C LEU A 257 0.70 -20.03 13.94
N ARG A 258 1.56 -19.56 14.84
CA ARG A 258 1.14 -18.89 16.09
C ARG A 258 1.49 -17.42 16.02
N TYR A 259 0.50 -16.55 16.17
CA TYR A 259 0.71 -15.11 16.24
C TYR A 259 1.53 -14.74 17.49
N LEU A 260 2.58 -13.92 17.33
CA LEU A 260 3.35 -13.43 18.47
C LEU A 260 2.87 -12.09 19.00
N VAL A 261 2.06 -11.36 18.24
CA VAL A 261 1.36 -10.18 18.73
C VAL A 261 -0.08 -10.60 19.00
N PRO A 262 -0.56 -10.63 20.26
CA PRO A 262 -1.98 -10.73 20.51
C PRO A 262 -2.61 -9.48 19.92
N ASN A 263 -3.56 -9.66 18.99
CA ASN A 263 -4.24 -8.51 18.41
C ASN A 263 -4.91 -7.71 19.53
N VAL A 264 -4.97 -6.40 19.30
CA VAL A 264 -5.83 -5.46 20.02
C VAL A 264 -7.16 -6.16 20.31
N GLU A 265 -7.41 -6.44 21.59
CA GLU A 265 -8.66 -7.04 22.03
C GLU A 265 -9.77 -6.06 21.64
N PHE A 266 -10.67 -6.50 20.77
CA PHE A 266 -11.88 -5.74 20.46
C PHE A 266 -12.73 -5.79 21.73
N ASP A 267 -12.88 -4.67 22.43
CA ASP A 267 -13.81 -4.55 23.54
C ASP A 267 -15.24 -4.44 22.96
N PRO A 268 -16.06 -5.51 23.04
CA PRO A 268 -17.42 -5.47 22.51
C PRO A 268 -18.35 -4.58 23.36
N ALA A 269 -17.92 -4.11 24.53
CA ALA A 269 -18.72 -3.27 25.42
C ALA A 269 -18.70 -1.78 25.06
N ALA A 270 -17.91 -1.36 24.07
CA ALA A 270 -17.97 -0.01 23.50
C ALA A 270 -19.19 0.15 22.57
N GLU A 271 -20.40 -0.05 23.10
CA GLU A 271 -21.65 0.19 22.38
C GLU A 271 -21.78 1.70 22.05
N GLY A 272 -21.76 2.03 20.76
CA GLY A 272 -22.05 3.40 20.28
C GLY A 272 -21.10 3.95 19.22
N VAL A 273 -19.96 3.29 18.96
CA VAL A 273 -19.01 3.72 17.91
C VAL A 273 -19.11 2.77 16.71
N ALA A 274 -19.11 3.32 15.50
CA ALA A 274 -19.35 2.53 14.29
C ALA A 274 -18.26 1.44 14.11
N PRO A 275 -18.63 0.22 13.66
CA PRO A 275 -17.73 -0.95 13.65
C PRO A 275 -16.47 -0.82 12.77
N TRP A 276 -16.39 0.21 11.93
CA TRP A 276 -15.21 0.52 11.10
C TRP A 276 -14.22 1.49 11.78
N ALA A 277 -14.63 2.17 12.86
CA ALA A 277 -13.77 3.11 13.61
C ALA A 277 -12.74 2.42 14.53
N HIS A 278 -12.74 1.08 14.57
CA HIS A 278 -11.84 0.29 15.41
C HIS A 278 -10.62 -0.26 14.68
N GLN A 279 -10.35 0.16 13.43
CA GLN A 279 -9.04 -0.07 12.82
C GLN A 279 -8.01 0.86 13.46
N ARG A 280 -7.64 0.55 14.72
CA ARG A 280 -6.35 0.95 15.24
C ARG A 280 -5.31 0.20 14.43
N THR A 281 -4.81 0.81 13.36
CA THR A 281 -3.41 0.61 13.00
C THR A 281 -2.60 1.23 14.13
N THR A 282 -2.46 0.51 15.25
CA THR A 282 -1.31 0.76 16.11
C THR A 282 -0.08 0.74 15.20
N PRO A 283 0.88 1.67 15.36
CA PRO A 283 2.18 1.54 14.70
C PRO A 283 2.59 0.08 14.80
N ALA A 284 3.02 -0.52 13.68
CA ALA A 284 3.38 -1.92 13.66
C ALA A 284 4.25 -2.18 14.89
N PRO A 285 3.85 -3.10 15.78
CA PRO A 285 4.70 -3.44 16.91
C PRO A 285 6.07 -3.77 16.32
N GLU A 286 7.12 -3.22 16.91
CA GLU A 286 8.48 -3.60 16.51
C GLU A 286 8.51 -5.14 16.50
N PRO A 287 9.04 -5.77 15.44
CA PRO A 287 9.18 -7.21 15.40
C PRO A 287 9.84 -7.64 16.71
N ALA A 288 9.30 -8.69 17.32
CA ALA A 288 9.72 -9.12 18.65
C ALA A 288 11.26 -9.08 18.77
N ALA A 289 11.75 -8.46 19.85
CA ALA A 289 13.17 -8.19 20.03
C ALA A 289 14.02 -9.42 19.70
N GLY A 290 15.05 -9.25 18.87
CA GLY A 290 15.98 -10.32 18.48
C GLY A 290 15.77 -10.92 17.09
N VAL A 291 14.83 -10.41 16.28
CA VAL A 291 14.77 -10.80 14.86
C VAL A 291 15.81 -10.02 14.04
N THR A 292 16.66 -10.73 13.30
CA THR A 292 17.56 -10.13 12.31
C THR A 292 17.09 -10.50 10.91
N PHE A 293 16.95 -9.48 10.05
CA PHE A 293 16.46 -9.63 8.69
C PHE A 293 17.60 -9.61 7.67
N GLN A 294 17.49 -10.48 6.66
CA GLN A 294 18.37 -10.52 5.51
C GLN A 294 17.57 -10.29 4.23
N CYS A 295 17.96 -9.29 3.44
CA CYS A 295 17.28 -8.91 2.20
C CYS A 295 17.99 -9.50 0.96
N LEU A 296 17.20 -9.73 -0.10
CA LEU A 296 17.64 -10.17 -1.43
C LEU A 296 18.15 -9.02 -2.31
#